data_AF-A0A7C2QZ20-F1
#
_entry.id   AF-A0A7C2QZ20-F1
#
_cell.length_a   1.000
_cell.length_b   1.000
_cell.length_c   1.000
_cell.angle_alpha   90.00
_cell.angle_beta   90.00
_cell.angle_gamma   90.00
#
_symmetry.space_group_name_H-M   'P 1'
#
loop_
_entity.id
_entity.type
_entity.pdbx_description
1 polymer ?
#
loop_
_entity_poly.entity_id
_entity_poly.type
_entity_poly.pdbx_seq_one_letter_code
_entity_poly.pdbx_strand_id
1 'polypeptide(L)'
;YRLFAQGNQAQASEVIKQLPLYWGDQVSTLGPFYAGAIMIFLFVLGMFIVDRRIKWWLFTVTLLSIMLAWGKNFMFLTEFFMEHIPGYNKFRTVTMTMVIADLAIPLLGILAIHKALLGDVPATKMNTALKWSAGITGGLALLFVFLPDIAGDFAAAGDQSYQPQLAQALQADRRTMLRMDALRSLIFIALTTGLIILYRMKKLKLNLAVLILAVLILADMWPVNKRFLNKEHFTSKRQASQPFTPTAADQFIMNNESLNERVLNLTVSPFQDASTSYFHHSIGGYHGAKMRRYQDLTETVLMQDINNLIEGLRKQNMDSVYRSLSETNALNMLNTKYIVISPENQPIINPFALGNAWFVNEIETVEDAGDDVATLRNIHIRTSCTMDKRYAGEIAQTAYPLDTSTSIALLSYQPNRLVYSTRTSEDQFAVFSEIYYEKGWQAYVDGEKVDHFRVNYVLRGMVVPAGEHEIVFQFHPRSYYAGSRISMTSSILLLLLLLGAVYYEWRKKEEEKPLITV
;
A
#
# COMPACT_ATOMS: atom_id res chain seq x y z
N TYR A 1 5.00 -3.49 32.17
CA TYR A 1 5.39 -2.59 33.28
C TYR A 1 6.14 -3.28 34.42
N ARG A 2 5.63 -4.37 35.03
CA ARG A 2 6.28 -5.01 36.20
C ARG A 2 7.73 -5.45 35.96
N LEU A 3 8.03 -5.99 34.78
CA LEU A 3 9.40 -6.38 34.39
C LEU A 3 10.36 -5.19 34.33
N PHE A 4 9.91 -4.06 33.74
CA PHE A 4 10.73 -2.85 33.58
C PHE A 4 10.69 -1.90 34.79
N ALA A 5 9.79 -2.14 35.75
CA ALA A 5 9.65 -1.31 36.96
C ALA A 5 10.88 -1.36 37.88
N GLN A 6 11.77 -2.34 37.68
CA GLN A 6 13.06 -2.44 38.38
C GLN A 6 14.15 -1.51 37.80
N GLY A 7 13.89 -0.84 36.68
CA GLY A 7 14.80 0.12 36.02
C GLY A 7 14.23 1.54 35.93
N ASN A 8 14.80 2.37 35.05
CA ASN A 8 14.35 3.75 34.83
C ASN A 8 12.94 3.77 34.20
N GLN A 9 11.95 4.29 34.94
CA GLN A 9 10.53 4.31 34.55
C GLN A 9 10.26 5.08 33.24
N ALA A 10 11.03 6.13 32.95
CA ALA A 10 10.87 6.90 31.71
C ALA A 10 11.28 6.06 30.48
N GLN A 11 12.40 5.36 30.59
CA GLN A 11 12.89 4.45 29.53
C GLN A 11 11.95 3.25 29.37
N ALA A 12 11.42 2.72 30.48
CA ALA A 12 10.45 1.63 30.47
C ALA A 12 9.19 1.97 29.67
N SER A 13 8.65 3.18 29.84
CA SER A 13 7.44 3.60 29.13
C SER A 13 7.67 3.70 27.61
N GLU A 14 8.85 4.13 27.18
CA GLU A 14 9.17 4.28 25.77
C GLU A 14 9.40 2.91 25.10
N VAL A 15 10.11 2.00 25.79
CA VAL A 15 10.30 0.62 25.32
C VAL A 15 8.97 -0.11 25.20
N ILE A 16 8.06 0.03 26.18
CA ILE A 16 6.76 -0.65 26.17
C ILE A 16 5.91 -0.24 24.96
N LYS A 17 5.96 1.02 24.52
CA LYS A 17 5.21 1.49 23.34
C LYS A 17 5.64 0.80 22.04
N GLN A 18 6.88 0.33 21.97
CA GLN A 18 7.45 -0.32 20.79
C GLN A 18 7.26 -1.85 20.79
N LEU A 19 6.78 -2.43 21.90
CA LEU A 19 6.61 -3.88 22.01
C LEU A 19 5.28 -4.34 21.39
N PRO A 20 5.31 -5.32 20.46
CA PRO A 20 4.12 -5.76 19.75
C PRO A 20 3.20 -6.61 20.65
N LEU A 21 1.93 -6.20 20.72
CA LEU A 21 0.89 -6.90 21.49
C LEU A 21 0.03 -7.86 20.65
N TYR A 22 0.26 -7.91 19.34
CA TYR A 22 -0.34 -8.94 18.48
C TYR A 22 0.38 -10.28 18.68
N TRP A 23 -0.36 -11.40 18.57
CA TRP A 23 0.18 -12.76 18.66
C TRP A 23 -0.29 -13.63 17.48
N GLY A 24 0.48 -14.66 17.16
CA GLY A 24 0.26 -15.55 16.03
C GLY A 24 1.20 -15.29 14.83
N ASP A 25 0.90 -15.95 13.72
CA ASP A 25 1.79 -16.02 12.53
C ASP A 25 1.84 -14.75 11.68
N GLN A 26 0.97 -13.78 11.94
CA GLN A 26 0.93 -12.54 11.18
C GLN A 26 1.95 -11.54 11.74
N VAL A 27 2.91 -11.16 10.90
CA VAL A 27 4.06 -10.33 11.29
C VAL A 27 3.67 -8.88 11.61
N SER A 28 2.61 -8.36 10.98
CA SER A 28 2.08 -7.02 11.25
C SER A 28 0.59 -6.91 10.94
N THR A 29 -0.12 -6.05 11.67
CA THR A 29 -1.51 -5.68 11.42
C THR A 29 -1.59 -4.18 11.11
N LEU A 30 -2.38 -3.81 10.09
CA LEU A 30 -2.56 -2.40 9.70
C LEU A 30 -3.60 -1.67 10.55
N GLY A 31 -4.21 -2.35 11.53
CA GLY A 31 -5.22 -1.82 12.43
C GLY A 31 -6.12 -2.92 13.01
N PRO A 32 -6.92 -2.61 14.03
CA PRO A 32 -7.86 -3.55 14.62
C PRO A 32 -9.13 -3.70 13.76
N PHE A 33 -9.42 -4.91 13.28
CA PHE A 33 -10.72 -5.27 12.69
C PHE A 33 -11.76 -5.53 13.80
N TYR A 34 -12.11 -4.49 14.56
CA TYR A 34 -13.06 -4.60 15.66
C TYR A 34 -14.49 -4.28 15.21
N ALA A 35 -15.29 -5.32 14.98
CA ALA A 35 -16.70 -5.17 14.57
C ALA A 35 -17.62 -4.67 15.71
N GLY A 36 -17.20 -4.72 16.98
CA GLY A 36 -18.00 -4.37 18.15
C GLY A 36 -18.72 -5.57 18.77
N ALA A 37 -18.56 -5.77 20.08
CA ALA A 37 -19.23 -6.83 20.84
C ALA A 37 -20.75 -6.73 20.74
N ILE A 38 -21.28 -5.50 20.76
CA ILE A 38 -22.71 -5.24 20.59
C ILE A 38 -23.18 -5.66 19.19
N MET A 39 -22.43 -5.30 18.14
CA MET A 39 -22.81 -5.64 16.77
C MET A 39 -22.73 -7.13 16.50
N ILE A 40 -21.75 -7.85 17.06
CA ILE A 40 -21.69 -9.31 16.97
C ILE A 40 -22.90 -9.96 17.66
N PHE A 41 -23.27 -9.50 18.86
CA PHE A 41 -24.49 -9.95 19.53
C PHE A 41 -25.74 -9.71 18.69
N LEU A 42 -25.89 -8.51 18.12
CA LEU A 42 -27.03 -8.15 17.28
C LEU A 42 -27.04 -8.91 15.96
N PHE A 43 -25.88 -9.22 15.39
CA PHE A 43 -25.74 -10.07 14.21
C PHE A 43 -26.28 -11.48 14.49
N VAL A 44 -25.86 -12.09 15.61
CA VAL A 44 -26.38 -13.40 16.04
C VAL A 44 -27.88 -13.33 16.32
N LEU A 45 -28.37 -12.27 16.97
CA LEU A 45 -29.80 -12.04 17.16
C LEU A 45 -30.55 -11.95 15.83
N GLY A 46 -29.98 -11.23 14.86
CA GLY A 46 -30.50 -11.10 13.50
C GLY A 46 -30.70 -12.44 12.81
N MET A 47 -29.81 -13.42 13.06
CA MET A 47 -29.95 -14.77 12.53
C MET A 47 -31.22 -15.50 13.00
N PHE A 48 -31.83 -15.08 14.11
CA PHE A 48 -33.09 -15.67 14.60
C PHE A 48 -34.33 -14.90 14.15
N ILE A 49 -34.26 -13.56 14.09
CA ILE A 49 -35.46 -12.71 13.92
C ILE A 49 -35.60 -12.07 12.54
N VAL A 50 -34.51 -11.86 11.80
CA VAL A 50 -34.53 -11.25 10.46
C VAL A 50 -35.03 -12.25 9.40
N ASP A 51 -35.57 -11.72 8.30
CA ASP A 51 -36.16 -12.52 7.23
C ASP A 51 -35.16 -13.49 6.62
N ARG A 52 -35.66 -14.68 6.26
CA ARG A 52 -34.83 -15.80 5.79
C ARG A 52 -33.89 -15.41 4.66
N ARG A 53 -34.39 -14.68 3.65
CA ARG A 53 -33.60 -14.27 2.49
C ARG A 53 -32.44 -13.36 2.92
N ILE A 54 -32.73 -12.33 3.72
CA ILE A 54 -31.77 -11.30 4.10
C ILE A 54 -30.67 -11.86 5.00
N LYS A 55 -31.03 -12.63 6.04
CA LYS A 55 -30.04 -13.12 7.00
C LYS A 55 -29.04 -14.11 6.39
N TRP A 56 -29.48 -14.96 5.47
CA TRP A 56 -28.61 -16.00 4.91
C TRP A 56 -27.57 -15.45 3.95
N TRP A 57 -27.92 -14.51 3.06
CA TRP A 57 -26.90 -13.92 2.19
C TRP A 57 -25.89 -13.09 2.99
N LEU A 58 -26.34 -12.31 3.99
CA LEU A 58 -25.44 -11.56 4.87
C LEU A 58 -24.52 -12.48 5.64
N PHE A 59 -25.06 -13.56 6.22
CA PHE A 59 -24.26 -14.56 6.93
C PHE A 59 -23.24 -15.25 6.01
N THR A 60 -23.65 -15.69 4.83
CA THR A 60 -22.77 -16.34 3.85
C THR A 60 -21.66 -15.41 3.41
N VAL A 61 -21.96 -14.15 3.12
CA VAL A 61 -20.97 -13.15 2.69
C VAL A 61 -20.02 -12.80 3.83
N THR A 62 -20.50 -12.64 5.07
CA THR A 62 -19.64 -12.46 6.26
C THR A 62 -18.70 -13.65 6.43
N LEU A 63 -19.23 -14.88 6.43
CA LEU A 63 -18.43 -16.09 6.62
C LEU A 63 -17.39 -16.27 5.52
N LEU A 64 -17.80 -16.10 4.26
CA LEU A 64 -16.90 -16.17 3.11
C LEU A 64 -15.78 -15.15 3.22
N SER A 65 -16.09 -13.90 3.60
CA SER A 65 -15.08 -12.85 3.72
C SER A 65 -14.03 -13.13 4.80
N ILE A 66 -14.44 -13.71 5.94
CA ILE A 66 -13.53 -14.14 7.00
C ILE A 66 -12.66 -15.31 6.52
N MET A 67 -13.26 -16.30 5.85
CA MET A 67 -12.52 -17.47 5.33
C MET A 67 -11.49 -17.07 4.28
N LEU A 68 -11.82 -16.12 3.39
CA LEU A 68 -10.88 -15.57 2.41
C LEU A 68 -9.75 -14.77 3.07
N ALA A 69 -10.04 -14.08 4.17
CA ALA A 69 -9.04 -13.31 4.92
C ALA A 69 -7.96 -14.18 5.59
N TRP A 70 -8.18 -15.50 5.75
CA TRP A 70 -7.18 -16.42 6.29
C TRP A 70 -5.97 -16.65 5.37
N GLY A 71 -6.11 -16.43 4.06
CA GLY A 71 -5.01 -16.52 3.10
C GLY A 71 -4.22 -17.82 3.20
N LYS A 72 -2.92 -17.71 3.51
CA LYS A 72 -2.01 -18.86 3.63
C LYS A 72 -2.47 -19.92 4.64
N ASN A 73 -3.29 -19.55 5.62
CA ASN A 73 -3.82 -20.48 6.62
C ASN A 73 -4.98 -21.33 6.07
N PHE A 74 -5.51 -21.00 4.88
CA PHE A 74 -6.50 -21.79 4.17
C PHE A 74 -6.25 -21.76 2.65
N MET A 75 -5.13 -22.38 2.23
CA MET A 75 -4.66 -22.35 0.84
C MET A 75 -5.69 -22.88 -0.16
N PHE A 76 -6.40 -23.96 0.16
CA PHE A 76 -7.42 -24.54 -0.73
C PHE A 76 -8.42 -23.49 -1.26
N LEU A 77 -8.99 -22.68 -0.36
CA LEU A 77 -9.94 -21.62 -0.76
C LEU A 77 -9.22 -20.47 -1.46
N THR A 78 -8.03 -20.10 -0.97
CA THR A 78 -7.25 -18.98 -1.49
C THR A 78 -6.80 -19.22 -2.93
N GLU A 79 -6.26 -20.41 -3.23
CA GLU A 79 -5.85 -20.84 -4.57
C GLU A 79 -7.04 -20.92 -5.51
N PHE A 80 -8.14 -21.55 -5.09
CA PHE A 80 -9.36 -21.61 -5.88
C PHE A 80 -9.81 -20.21 -6.33
N PHE A 81 -9.85 -19.24 -5.41
CA PHE A 81 -10.22 -17.88 -5.74
C PHE A 81 -9.19 -17.19 -6.64
N MET A 82 -7.88 -17.35 -6.39
CA MET A 82 -6.84 -16.73 -7.22
C MET A 82 -6.84 -17.26 -8.66
N GLU A 83 -7.12 -18.54 -8.86
CA GLU A 83 -7.07 -19.19 -10.16
C GLU A 83 -8.37 -19.05 -10.96
N HIS A 84 -9.53 -19.12 -10.29
CA HIS A 84 -10.82 -19.24 -10.97
C HIS A 84 -11.68 -17.98 -10.91
N ILE A 85 -11.48 -17.08 -9.94
CA ILE A 85 -12.32 -15.88 -9.77
C ILE A 85 -11.64 -14.68 -10.45
N PRO A 86 -12.24 -14.13 -11.53
CA PRO A 86 -11.65 -13.01 -12.26
C PRO A 86 -11.36 -11.81 -11.36
N GLY A 87 -10.13 -11.28 -11.45
CA GLY A 87 -9.70 -10.10 -10.70
C GLY A 87 -9.31 -10.37 -9.25
N TYR A 88 -9.56 -11.56 -8.69
CA TYR A 88 -9.17 -11.85 -7.31
C TYR A 88 -7.64 -11.85 -7.12
N ASN A 89 -6.91 -12.37 -8.12
CA ASN A 89 -5.44 -12.31 -8.16
C ASN A 89 -4.85 -10.88 -8.32
N LYS A 90 -5.69 -9.84 -8.29
CA LYS A 90 -5.28 -8.43 -8.27
C LYS A 90 -5.38 -7.79 -6.89
N PHE A 91 -5.96 -8.47 -5.90
CA PHE A 91 -5.97 -7.96 -4.52
C PHE A 91 -4.57 -8.02 -3.93
N ARG A 92 -4.12 -6.90 -3.35
CA ARG A 92 -2.79 -6.77 -2.74
C ARG A 92 -2.66 -7.56 -1.43
N THR A 93 -3.73 -7.57 -0.62
CA THR A 93 -3.72 -8.19 0.71
C THR A 93 -5.05 -8.88 0.98
N VAL A 94 -5.01 -10.19 1.24
CA VAL A 94 -6.20 -11.03 1.52
C VAL A 94 -7.03 -10.53 2.71
N THR A 95 -6.39 -9.96 3.73
CA THR A 95 -7.06 -9.45 4.93
C THR A 95 -7.96 -8.23 4.66
N MET A 96 -7.76 -7.50 3.56
CA MET A 96 -8.64 -6.40 3.18
C MET A 96 -10.07 -6.87 2.87
N THR A 97 -10.28 -8.15 2.58
CA THR A 97 -11.61 -8.75 2.38
C THR A 97 -12.50 -8.62 3.62
N MET A 98 -11.91 -8.46 4.81
CA MET A 98 -12.64 -8.22 6.07
C MET A 98 -13.57 -6.99 6.02
N VAL A 99 -13.31 -6.02 5.14
CA VAL A 99 -14.22 -4.86 4.94
C VAL A 99 -15.66 -5.30 4.63
N ILE A 100 -15.83 -6.45 3.99
CA ILE A 100 -17.13 -7.03 3.68
C ILE A 100 -17.84 -7.49 4.96
N ALA A 101 -17.12 -8.19 5.85
CA ALA A 101 -17.64 -8.56 7.16
C ALA A 101 -17.98 -7.32 8.00
N ASP A 102 -17.11 -6.32 7.98
CA ASP A 102 -17.29 -5.06 8.73
C ASP A 102 -18.49 -4.24 8.24
N LEU A 103 -18.96 -4.47 7.00
CA LEU A 103 -20.22 -3.90 6.50
C LEU A 103 -21.42 -4.80 6.79
N ALA A 104 -21.29 -6.10 6.56
CA ALA A 104 -22.39 -7.06 6.67
C ALA A 104 -22.84 -7.29 8.12
N ILE A 105 -21.90 -7.30 9.08
CA ILE A 105 -22.18 -7.50 10.51
C ILE A 105 -23.06 -6.37 11.05
N PRO A 106 -22.69 -5.07 10.95
CA PRO A 106 -23.55 -3.98 11.39
C PRO A 106 -24.86 -3.91 10.62
N LEU A 107 -24.87 -4.21 9.31
CA LEU A 107 -26.10 -4.20 8.51
C LEU A 107 -27.13 -5.19 9.06
N LEU A 108 -26.75 -6.45 9.29
CA LEU A 108 -27.67 -7.43 9.89
C LEU A 108 -28.03 -7.04 11.33
N GLY A 109 -27.06 -6.50 12.10
CA GLY A 109 -27.29 -6.03 13.46
C GLY A 109 -28.34 -4.92 13.56
N ILE A 110 -28.29 -3.93 12.67
CA ILE A 110 -29.26 -2.83 12.61
C ILE A 110 -30.64 -3.35 12.19
N LEU A 111 -30.72 -4.27 11.22
CA LEU A 111 -31.97 -4.92 10.85
C LEU A 111 -32.57 -5.74 12.01
N ALA A 112 -31.72 -6.35 12.83
CA ALA A 112 -32.13 -7.04 14.04
C ALA A 112 -32.71 -6.05 15.07
N ILE A 113 -32.05 -4.91 15.31
CA ILE A 113 -32.57 -3.85 16.18
C ILE A 113 -33.92 -3.35 15.68
N HIS A 114 -34.04 -3.05 14.38
CA HIS A 114 -35.28 -2.57 13.77
C HIS A 114 -36.42 -3.57 14.05
N LYS A 115 -36.21 -4.86 13.78
CA LYS A 115 -37.21 -5.87 14.11
C LYS A 115 -37.47 -6.05 15.61
N ALA A 116 -36.46 -5.89 16.45
CA ALA A 116 -36.59 -6.09 17.89
C ALA A 116 -37.33 -4.94 18.59
N LEU A 117 -37.18 -3.71 18.10
CA LEU A 117 -37.77 -2.51 18.71
C LEU A 117 -39.07 -2.07 18.03
N LEU A 118 -39.17 -2.22 16.70
CA LEU A 118 -40.28 -1.72 15.90
C LEU A 118 -41.11 -2.83 15.22
N GLY A 119 -40.60 -4.06 15.17
CA GLY A 119 -41.27 -5.17 14.49
C GLY A 119 -42.19 -5.99 15.40
N ASP A 120 -43.18 -6.64 14.79
CA ASP A 120 -44.09 -7.57 15.47
C ASP A 120 -43.49 -8.98 15.56
N VAL A 121 -42.42 -9.13 16.34
CA VAL A 121 -41.85 -10.46 16.62
C VAL A 121 -42.61 -11.11 17.79
N PRO A 122 -43.16 -12.34 17.62
CA PRO A 122 -43.85 -13.04 18.70
C PRO A 122 -42.97 -13.18 19.95
N ALA A 123 -43.58 -12.98 21.12
CA ALA A 123 -42.83 -12.92 22.38
C ALA A 123 -42.02 -14.19 22.68
N THR A 124 -42.57 -15.37 22.37
CA THR A 124 -41.90 -16.66 22.50
C THR A 124 -40.65 -16.74 21.63
N LYS A 125 -40.79 -16.39 20.35
CA LYS A 125 -39.68 -16.36 19.39
C LYS A 125 -38.58 -15.39 19.82
N MET A 126 -38.95 -14.18 20.27
CA MET A 126 -37.97 -13.20 20.72
C MET A 126 -37.25 -13.62 22.01
N ASN A 127 -37.96 -14.20 22.98
CA ASN A 127 -37.33 -14.68 24.23
C ASN A 127 -36.33 -15.80 23.93
N THR A 128 -36.70 -16.75 23.08
CA THR A 128 -35.80 -17.82 22.64
C THR A 128 -34.61 -17.25 21.86
N ALA A 129 -34.84 -16.31 20.95
CA ALA A 129 -33.78 -15.65 20.19
C ALA A 129 -32.78 -14.91 21.08
N LEU A 130 -33.25 -14.13 22.05
CA LEU A 130 -32.40 -13.41 23.00
C LEU A 130 -31.60 -14.37 23.88
N LYS A 131 -32.25 -15.42 24.42
CA LYS A 131 -31.58 -16.44 25.24
C LYS A 131 -30.44 -17.11 24.48
N TRP A 132 -30.68 -17.55 23.25
CA TRP A 132 -29.64 -18.20 22.43
C TRP A 132 -28.58 -17.22 21.97
N SER A 133 -28.95 -16.00 21.57
CA SER A 133 -27.96 -15.01 21.11
C SER A 133 -27.02 -14.59 22.24
N ALA A 134 -27.57 -14.24 23.41
CA ALA A 134 -26.79 -13.92 24.59
C ALA A 134 -26.00 -15.14 25.10
N GLY A 135 -26.58 -16.34 25.02
CA GLY A 135 -25.91 -17.59 25.38
C GLY A 135 -24.73 -17.92 24.47
N ILE A 136 -24.86 -17.73 23.15
CA ILE A 136 -23.79 -17.99 22.17
C ILE A 136 -22.67 -16.96 22.33
N THR A 137 -22.99 -15.66 22.25
CA THR A 137 -21.95 -14.62 22.29
C THR A 137 -21.37 -14.43 23.69
N GLY A 138 -22.22 -14.47 24.72
CA GLY A 138 -21.80 -14.41 26.11
C GLY A 138 -21.08 -15.67 26.55
N GLY A 139 -21.50 -16.85 26.08
CA GLY A 139 -20.81 -18.12 26.33
C GLY A 139 -19.41 -18.14 25.71
N LEU A 140 -19.26 -17.66 24.47
CA LEU A 140 -17.96 -17.51 23.83
C LEU A 140 -17.06 -16.51 24.59
N ALA A 141 -17.61 -15.38 25.05
CA ALA A 141 -16.86 -14.43 25.86
C ALA A 141 -16.43 -15.06 27.20
N LEU A 142 -17.32 -15.79 27.89
CA LEU A 142 -17.00 -16.50 29.13
C LEU A 142 -15.93 -17.58 28.92
N LEU A 143 -15.97 -18.29 27.79
CA LEU A 143 -14.95 -19.26 27.40
C LEU A 143 -13.57 -18.61 27.43
N PHE A 144 -13.39 -17.46 26.77
CA PHE A 144 -12.10 -16.74 26.76
C PHE A 144 -11.75 -16.10 28.11
N VAL A 145 -12.75 -15.78 28.95
CA VAL A 145 -12.49 -15.27 30.30
C VAL A 145 -11.87 -16.33 31.21
N PHE A 146 -12.33 -17.58 31.12
CA PHE A 146 -11.88 -18.67 31.99
C PHE A 146 -10.79 -19.54 31.37
N LEU A 147 -10.83 -19.75 30.05
CA LEU A 147 -9.95 -20.61 29.28
C LEU A 147 -9.34 -19.83 28.09
N PRO A 148 -8.55 -18.76 28.34
CA PRO A 148 -7.93 -17.98 27.27
C PRO A 148 -6.96 -18.80 26.40
N ASP A 149 -6.37 -19.88 26.94
CA ASP A 149 -5.39 -20.73 26.24
C ASP A 149 -5.96 -21.49 25.04
N ILE A 150 -7.30 -21.55 24.91
CA ILE A 150 -7.95 -22.08 23.70
C ILE A 150 -7.60 -21.22 22.47
N ALA A 151 -7.21 -19.96 22.67
CA ALA A 151 -6.77 -19.06 21.60
C ALA A 151 -5.29 -19.24 21.19
N GLY A 152 -4.59 -20.24 21.74
CA GLY A 152 -3.19 -20.55 21.43
C GLY A 152 -2.23 -20.26 22.58
N ASP A 153 -0.93 -20.27 22.26
CA ASP A 153 0.18 -20.10 23.20
C ASP A 153 0.56 -18.63 23.45
N PHE A 154 -0.09 -17.68 22.75
CA PHE A 154 0.19 -16.24 22.78
C PHE A 154 1.60 -15.84 22.32
N ALA A 155 2.33 -16.74 21.65
CA ALA A 155 3.60 -16.43 21.02
C ALA A 155 3.41 -15.66 19.70
N ALA A 156 4.39 -14.82 19.37
CA ALA A 156 4.46 -14.13 18.08
C ALA A 156 5.78 -14.47 17.37
N ALA A 157 5.80 -14.35 16.04
CA ALA A 157 6.96 -14.69 15.22
C ALA A 157 8.27 -13.98 15.64
N GLY A 158 8.18 -12.76 16.18
CA GLY A 158 9.35 -11.99 16.64
C GLY A 158 9.81 -12.29 18.07
N ASP A 159 9.06 -13.09 18.84
CA ASP A 159 9.36 -13.25 20.27
C ASP A 159 10.70 -13.96 20.54
N GLN A 160 11.15 -14.78 19.58
CA GLN A 160 12.42 -15.53 19.67
C GLN A 160 13.66 -14.61 19.70
N SER A 161 13.53 -13.38 19.17
CA SER A 161 14.60 -12.40 19.19
C SER A 161 14.74 -11.67 20.54
N TYR A 162 13.76 -11.83 21.43
CA TYR A 162 13.80 -11.24 22.77
C TYR A 162 14.43 -12.19 23.80
N GLN A 163 14.92 -11.61 24.89
CA GLN A 163 15.33 -12.41 26.06
C GLN A 163 14.13 -13.24 26.57
N PRO A 164 14.33 -14.50 27.00
CA PRO A 164 13.24 -15.40 27.39
C PRO A 164 12.27 -14.82 28.42
N GLN A 165 12.78 -14.07 29.40
CA GLN A 165 11.97 -13.43 30.44
C GLN A 165 11.03 -12.36 29.87
N LEU A 166 11.49 -11.59 28.87
CA LEU A 166 10.65 -10.59 28.19
C LEU A 166 9.60 -11.26 27.32
N ALA A 167 9.98 -12.31 26.57
CA ALA A 167 9.05 -13.07 25.75
C ALA A 167 7.90 -13.69 26.59
N GLN A 168 8.21 -14.31 27.73
CA GLN A 168 7.20 -14.85 28.64
C GLN A 168 6.30 -13.77 29.24
N ALA A 169 6.87 -12.61 29.60
CA ALA A 169 6.09 -11.48 30.10
C ALA A 169 5.12 -10.95 29.03
N LEU A 170 5.54 -10.87 27.76
CA LEU A 170 4.69 -10.47 26.64
C LEU A 170 3.54 -11.46 26.42
N GLN A 171 3.81 -12.77 26.45
CA GLN A 171 2.77 -13.80 26.33
C GLN A 171 1.73 -13.68 27.45
N ALA A 172 2.17 -13.46 28.69
CA ALA A 172 1.27 -13.25 29.82
C ALA A 172 0.43 -11.97 29.69
N ASP A 173 1.01 -10.88 29.20
CA ASP A 173 0.29 -9.63 28.94
C ASP A 173 -0.75 -9.82 27.82
N ARG A 174 -0.41 -10.47 26.71
CA ARG A 174 -1.34 -10.81 25.60
C ARG A 174 -2.50 -11.69 26.07
N ARG A 175 -2.22 -12.71 26.88
CA ARG A 175 -3.23 -13.56 27.51
C ARG A 175 -4.18 -12.76 28.40
N THR A 176 -3.63 -11.84 29.18
CA THR A 176 -4.43 -10.93 30.03
C THR A 176 -5.29 -9.99 29.19
N MET A 177 -4.76 -9.47 28.09
CA MET A 177 -5.52 -8.60 27.18
C MET A 177 -6.74 -9.32 26.59
N LEU A 178 -6.58 -10.55 26.07
CA LEU A 178 -7.70 -11.35 25.58
C LEU A 178 -8.78 -11.52 26.65
N ARG A 179 -8.38 -11.88 27.87
CA ARG A 179 -9.29 -12.08 29.00
C ARG A 179 -10.07 -10.81 29.35
N MET A 180 -9.37 -9.67 29.38
CA MET A 180 -9.98 -8.38 29.70
C MET A 180 -10.94 -7.90 28.61
N ASP A 181 -10.58 -8.08 27.34
CA ASP A 181 -11.45 -7.73 26.21
C ASP A 181 -12.68 -8.65 26.12
N ALA A 182 -12.53 -9.94 26.48
CA ALA A 182 -13.65 -10.87 26.60
C ALA A 182 -14.61 -10.48 27.74
N LEU A 183 -14.09 -10.09 28.91
CA LEU A 183 -14.91 -9.59 30.03
C LEU A 183 -15.66 -8.30 29.66
N ARG A 184 -14.98 -7.36 29.01
CA ARG A 184 -15.58 -6.12 28.50
C ARG A 184 -16.70 -6.42 27.50
N SER A 185 -16.47 -7.35 26.57
CA SER A 185 -17.48 -7.79 25.60
C SER A 185 -18.71 -8.39 26.30
N LEU A 186 -18.51 -9.21 27.34
CA LEU A 186 -19.59 -9.80 28.13
C LEU A 186 -20.47 -8.72 28.79
N ILE A 187 -19.87 -7.67 29.33
CA ILE A 187 -20.61 -6.54 29.93
C ILE A 187 -21.49 -5.86 28.88
N PHE A 188 -20.96 -5.55 27.69
CA PHE A 188 -21.74 -4.92 26.63
C PHE A 188 -22.88 -5.81 26.10
N ILE A 189 -22.63 -7.12 25.99
CA ILE A 189 -23.65 -8.10 25.62
C ILE A 189 -24.76 -8.13 26.67
N ALA A 190 -24.41 -8.17 27.96
CA ALA A 190 -25.37 -8.19 29.06
C ALA A 190 -26.21 -6.90 29.11
N LEU A 191 -25.56 -5.73 28.99
CA LEU A 191 -26.24 -4.43 28.97
C LEU A 191 -27.21 -4.31 27.78
N THR A 192 -26.78 -4.73 26.59
CA THR A 192 -27.63 -4.68 25.38
C THR A 192 -28.80 -5.65 25.49
N THR A 193 -28.56 -6.87 26.01
CA THR A 193 -29.63 -7.85 26.27
C THR A 193 -30.64 -7.30 27.28
N GLY A 194 -30.17 -6.74 28.39
CA GLY A 194 -31.00 -6.11 29.41
C GLY A 194 -31.82 -4.94 28.86
N LEU A 195 -31.24 -4.10 28.02
CA LEU A 195 -31.92 -2.99 27.35
C LEU A 195 -33.11 -3.48 26.50
N ILE A 196 -32.91 -4.51 25.68
CA ILE A 196 -33.97 -5.07 24.83
C ILE A 196 -35.09 -5.67 25.70
N ILE A 197 -34.73 -6.38 26.78
CA ILE A 197 -35.70 -6.94 27.73
C ILE A 197 -36.52 -5.83 28.40
N LEU A 198 -35.87 -4.79 28.93
CA LEU A 198 -36.54 -3.67 29.60
C LEU A 198 -37.50 -2.91 28.68
N TYR A 199 -37.09 -2.68 27.43
CA TYR A 199 -37.97 -2.09 26.41
C TYR A 199 -39.20 -2.97 26.17
N ARG A 200 -39.01 -4.29 26.00
CA ARG A 200 -40.13 -5.22 25.77
C ARG A 200 -41.05 -5.41 26.96
N MET A 201 -40.54 -5.24 28.18
CA MET A 201 -41.36 -5.14 29.40
C MET A 201 -42.14 -3.82 29.50
N LYS A 202 -42.08 -2.96 28.46
CA LYS A 202 -42.68 -1.62 28.42
C LYS A 202 -42.19 -0.69 29.54
N LYS A 203 -41.02 -0.97 30.12
CA LYS A 203 -40.38 -0.12 31.15
C LYS A 203 -39.58 1.04 30.54
N LEU A 204 -39.33 1.02 29.24
CA LEU A 204 -38.60 2.05 28.51
C LEU A 204 -39.39 2.52 27.29
N LYS A 205 -39.36 3.83 27.02
CA LYS A 205 -39.87 4.40 25.77
C LYS A 205 -38.88 4.12 24.63
N LEU A 206 -39.39 4.00 23.40
CA LEU A 206 -38.59 3.72 22.20
C LEU A 206 -37.42 4.70 22.04
N ASN A 207 -37.68 6.02 22.08
CA ASN A 207 -36.65 7.03 21.88
C ASN A 207 -35.51 6.93 22.91
N LEU A 208 -35.84 6.60 24.16
CA LEU A 208 -34.85 6.39 25.21
C LEU A 208 -34.06 5.10 24.99
N ALA A 209 -34.72 4.01 24.57
CA ALA A 209 -34.04 2.76 24.26
C ALA A 209 -33.03 2.93 23.10
N VAL A 210 -33.42 3.65 22.03
CA VAL A 210 -32.55 3.97 20.91
C VAL A 210 -31.37 4.84 21.35
N LEU A 211 -31.60 5.86 22.18
CA LEU A 211 -30.53 6.73 22.71
C LEU A 211 -29.53 5.93 23.55
N ILE A 212 -30.00 5.07 24.48
CA ILE A 212 -29.13 4.24 25.31
C ILE A 212 -28.32 3.29 24.43
N LEU A 213 -28.95 2.66 23.43
CA LEU A 213 -28.26 1.77 22.50
C LEU A 213 -27.16 2.49 21.71
N ALA A 214 -27.43 3.70 21.22
CA ALA A 214 -26.44 4.52 20.53
C ALA A 214 -25.24 4.84 21.45
N VAL A 215 -25.50 5.21 22.71
CA VAL A 215 -24.44 5.45 23.70
C VAL A 215 -23.64 4.17 23.99
N LEU A 216 -24.29 3.02 24.12
CA LEU A 216 -23.61 1.74 24.34
C LEU A 216 -22.70 1.37 23.16
N ILE A 217 -23.18 1.51 21.91
CA ILE A 217 -22.39 1.27 20.70
C ILE A 217 -21.17 2.20 20.66
N LEU A 218 -21.37 3.48 20.95
CA LEU A 218 -20.25 4.44 21.03
C LEU A 218 -19.25 4.07 22.13
N ALA A 219 -19.72 3.67 23.32
CA ALA A 219 -18.87 3.24 24.43
C ALA A 219 -18.10 1.94 24.12
N ASP A 220 -18.66 1.06 23.28
CA ASP A 220 -18.01 -0.16 22.81
C ASP A 220 -16.92 0.16 21.77
N MET A 221 -17.21 0.98 20.76
CA MET A 221 -16.29 1.23 19.66
C MET A 221 -15.23 2.30 19.96
N TRP A 222 -15.59 3.39 20.62
CA TRP A 222 -14.72 4.56 20.79
C TRP A 222 -13.39 4.27 21.48
N PRO A 223 -13.32 3.49 22.58
CA PRO A 223 -12.04 3.19 23.23
C PRO A 223 -11.09 2.38 22.33
N VAL A 224 -11.62 1.53 21.46
CA VAL A 224 -10.81 0.74 20.52
C VAL A 224 -10.30 1.64 19.40
N ASN A 225 -11.19 2.45 18.80
CA ASN A 225 -10.85 3.37 17.73
C ASN A 225 -9.81 4.41 18.18
N LYS A 226 -9.94 4.92 19.41
CA LYS A 226 -8.99 5.89 19.99
C LYS A 226 -7.60 5.29 20.26
N ARG A 227 -7.45 3.96 20.37
CA ARG A 227 -6.12 3.33 20.44
C ARG A 227 -5.40 3.41 19.10
N PHE A 228 -6.17 3.30 18.00
CA PHE A 228 -5.64 3.32 16.64
C PHE A 228 -5.44 4.74 16.10
N LEU A 229 -6.46 5.60 16.19
CA LEU A 229 -6.41 6.99 15.74
C LEU A 229 -6.61 7.93 16.93
N ASN A 230 -5.53 8.58 17.34
CA ASN A 230 -5.48 9.45 18.52
C ASN A 230 -4.90 10.83 18.18
N LYS A 231 -4.82 11.71 19.19
CA LYS A 231 -4.33 13.09 19.03
C LYS A 231 -2.91 13.20 18.47
N GLU A 232 -2.06 12.19 18.67
CA GLU A 232 -0.66 12.17 18.20
C GLU A 232 -0.57 11.97 16.69
N HIS A 233 -1.63 11.46 16.05
CA HIS A 233 -1.69 11.29 14.59
C HIS A 233 -2.11 12.57 13.85
N PHE A 234 -2.56 13.60 14.58
CA PHE A 234 -2.97 14.86 13.99
C PHE A 234 -1.82 15.86 14.09
N THR A 235 -1.40 16.38 12.95
CA THR A 235 -0.40 17.44 12.85
C THR A 235 -1.04 18.76 12.44
N SER A 236 -0.37 19.88 12.70
CA SER A 236 -0.86 21.19 12.25
C SER A 236 -0.87 21.27 10.72
N LYS A 237 -1.79 22.05 10.14
CA LYS A 237 -1.85 22.25 8.67
C LYS A 237 -0.51 22.68 8.09
N ARG A 238 0.24 23.52 8.82
CA ARG A 238 1.58 24.01 8.43
C ARG A 238 2.59 22.87 8.32
N GLN A 239 2.63 21.97 9.31
CA GLN A 239 3.50 20.79 9.29
C GLN A 239 3.08 19.79 8.20
N ALA A 240 1.77 19.60 7.98
CA ALA A 240 1.30 18.75 6.90
C ALA A 240 1.65 19.28 5.50
N SER A 241 1.65 20.60 5.29
CA SER A 241 1.99 21.21 4.00
C SER A 241 3.49 21.25 3.71
N GLN A 242 4.33 21.15 4.74
CA GLN A 242 5.79 21.12 4.62
C GLN A 242 6.32 20.01 5.55
N PRO A 243 6.13 18.74 5.18
CA PRO A 243 6.51 17.62 6.01
C PRO A 243 8.03 17.50 6.17
N PHE A 244 8.79 18.01 5.20
CA PHE A 244 10.24 18.00 5.19
C PHE A 244 10.78 19.42 5.05
N THR A 245 11.86 19.70 5.76
CA THR A 245 12.65 20.93 5.62
C THR A 245 13.91 20.64 4.81
N PRO A 246 14.25 21.45 3.80
CA PRO A 246 15.44 21.24 2.99
C PRO A 246 16.70 21.32 3.86
N THR A 247 17.53 20.30 3.78
CA THR A 247 18.86 20.23 4.41
C THR A 247 19.87 21.09 3.64
N ALA A 248 21.10 21.23 4.16
CA ALA A 248 22.16 21.95 3.45
C ALA A 248 22.52 21.26 2.13
N ALA A 249 22.52 19.91 2.12
CA ALA A 249 22.68 19.12 0.92
C ALA A 249 21.55 19.39 -0.10
N ASP A 250 20.30 19.46 0.35
CA ASP A 250 19.16 19.74 -0.52
C ASP A 250 19.24 21.13 -1.16
N GLN A 251 19.60 22.14 -0.36
CA GLN A 251 19.76 23.51 -0.86
C GLN A 251 20.88 23.60 -1.90
N PHE A 252 21.98 22.86 -1.71
CA PHE A 252 23.04 22.79 -2.71
C PHE A 252 22.52 22.21 -4.03
N ILE A 253 21.80 21.09 -3.97
CA ILE A 253 21.25 20.43 -5.17
C ILE A 253 20.26 21.35 -5.88
N MET A 254 19.28 21.92 -5.16
CA MET A 254 18.27 22.83 -5.76
C MET A 254 18.89 24.03 -6.49
N ASN A 255 20.04 24.52 -6.02
CA ASN A 255 20.72 25.67 -6.63
C ASN A 255 21.63 25.29 -7.82
N ASN A 256 21.92 24.00 -8.03
CA ASN A 256 22.85 23.51 -9.05
C ASN A 256 22.26 22.41 -9.96
N GLU A 257 21.03 21.96 -9.71
CA GLU A 257 20.38 20.87 -10.44
C GLU A 257 20.10 21.27 -11.90
N SER A 258 20.49 20.38 -12.81
CA SER A 258 20.06 20.41 -14.21
C SER A 258 18.87 19.48 -14.45
N LEU A 259 18.30 19.49 -15.65
CA LEU A 259 17.08 18.73 -15.94
C LEU A 259 17.26 17.23 -15.61
N ASN A 260 16.42 16.71 -14.72
CA ASN A 260 16.26 15.27 -14.42
C ASN A 260 17.58 14.57 -13.98
N GLU A 261 18.39 15.26 -13.18
CA GLU A 261 19.52 14.66 -12.45
C GLU A 261 19.02 13.86 -11.25
N ARG A 262 19.59 12.66 -11.02
CA ARG A 262 19.14 11.81 -9.91
C ARG A 262 20.02 11.90 -8.68
N VAL A 263 19.37 11.73 -7.52
CA VAL A 263 20.00 11.81 -6.20
C VAL A 263 19.97 10.45 -5.51
N LEU A 264 21.14 10.03 -5.02
CA LEU A 264 21.30 8.93 -4.09
C LEU A 264 21.49 9.48 -2.67
N ASN A 265 20.53 9.23 -1.79
CA ASN A 265 20.63 9.66 -0.39
C ASN A 265 20.95 8.48 0.53
N LEU A 266 22.20 8.41 1.00
CA LEU A 266 22.71 7.37 1.89
C LEU A 266 22.48 7.67 3.38
N THR A 267 21.88 8.82 3.72
CA THR A 267 21.52 9.16 5.11
C THR A 267 20.24 8.46 5.57
N VAL A 268 19.46 7.93 4.63
CA VAL A 268 18.23 7.16 4.83
C VAL A 268 18.34 5.82 4.11
N SER A 269 17.34 4.94 4.25
CA SER A 269 17.26 3.74 3.41
C SER A 269 16.77 4.12 2.02
N PRO A 270 17.63 4.20 0.98
CA PRO A 270 17.28 4.87 -0.28
C PRO A 270 16.07 4.24 -0.98
N PHE A 271 15.87 2.93 -0.78
CA PHE A 271 14.81 2.15 -1.41
C PHE A 271 13.63 1.84 -0.47
N GLN A 272 13.61 2.40 0.74
CA GLN A 272 12.49 2.29 1.67
C GLN A 272 12.01 3.65 2.21
N ASP A 273 12.68 4.73 1.80
CA ASP A 273 12.33 6.11 2.11
C ASP A 273 11.72 6.83 0.90
N ALA A 274 10.87 7.83 1.14
CA ALA A 274 10.30 8.67 0.09
C ALA A 274 10.59 10.17 0.28
N SER A 275 11.33 10.55 1.32
CA SER A 275 11.61 11.96 1.65
C SER A 275 12.47 12.63 0.59
N THR A 276 13.45 11.91 0.02
CA THR A 276 14.32 12.46 -1.04
C THR A 276 13.52 12.88 -2.28
N SER A 277 12.51 12.09 -2.65
CA SER A 277 11.62 12.35 -3.78
C SER A 277 10.72 13.58 -3.61
N TYR A 278 10.64 14.14 -2.41
CA TYR A 278 9.90 15.38 -2.16
C TYR A 278 10.62 16.60 -2.74
N PHE A 279 11.95 16.57 -2.78
CA PHE A 279 12.78 17.68 -3.25
C PHE A 279 13.47 17.41 -4.59
N HIS A 280 13.88 16.17 -4.84
CA HIS A 280 14.73 15.82 -5.97
C HIS A 280 14.28 14.53 -6.65
N HIS A 281 14.78 14.26 -7.86
CA HIS A 281 14.57 12.97 -8.50
C HIS A 281 15.41 11.88 -7.80
N SER A 282 14.81 11.12 -6.89
CA SER A 282 15.52 10.02 -6.22
C SER A 282 15.76 8.84 -7.17
N ILE A 283 16.94 8.20 -7.11
CA ILE A 283 17.14 6.89 -7.73
C ILE A 283 16.36 5.78 -7.01
N GLY A 284 15.91 6.04 -5.79
CA GLY A 284 15.22 5.09 -4.95
C GLY A 284 13.75 5.44 -4.81
N GLY A 285 13.29 5.51 -3.57
CA GLY A 285 11.91 5.75 -3.24
C GLY A 285 11.21 4.52 -2.65
N TYR A 286 10.17 4.78 -1.87
CA TYR A 286 9.22 3.78 -1.43
C TYR A 286 7.98 3.76 -2.33
N HIS A 287 7.65 2.59 -2.87
CA HIS A 287 6.38 2.34 -3.52
C HIS A 287 5.88 0.95 -3.10
N GLY A 288 4.59 0.84 -2.78
CA GLY A 288 4.01 -0.43 -2.28
C GLY A 288 3.91 -1.55 -3.32
N ALA A 289 4.08 -1.22 -4.59
CA ALA A 289 4.08 -2.14 -5.73
C ALA A 289 5.18 -1.72 -6.73
N LYS A 290 6.44 -1.98 -6.41
CA LYS A 290 7.57 -1.67 -7.29
C LYS A 290 7.54 -2.55 -8.54
N MET A 291 8.06 -2.04 -9.65
CA MET A 291 8.27 -2.85 -10.85
C MET A 291 9.27 -3.96 -10.53
N ARG A 292 8.94 -5.22 -10.87
CA ARG A 292 9.80 -6.37 -10.55
C ARG A 292 11.23 -6.20 -11.04
N ARG A 293 11.43 -5.77 -12.30
CA ARG A 293 12.77 -5.52 -12.86
C ARG A 293 13.55 -4.44 -12.11
N TYR A 294 12.89 -3.37 -11.66
CA TYR A 294 13.58 -2.35 -10.87
C TYR A 294 13.97 -2.87 -9.48
N GLN A 295 13.12 -3.70 -8.88
CA GLN A 295 13.45 -4.39 -7.64
C GLN A 295 14.63 -5.35 -7.84
N ASP A 296 14.64 -6.14 -8.92
CA ASP A 296 15.75 -7.03 -9.26
C ASP A 296 17.05 -6.22 -9.47
N LEU A 297 17.00 -5.10 -10.19
CA LEU A 297 18.15 -4.19 -10.36
C LEU A 297 18.65 -3.65 -9.01
N THR A 298 17.72 -3.25 -8.14
CA THR A 298 18.00 -2.75 -6.79
C THR A 298 18.74 -3.80 -5.97
N GLU A 299 18.22 -5.02 -5.92
CA GLU A 299 18.73 -6.14 -5.12
C GLU A 299 20.02 -6.77 -5.67
N THR A 300 20.38 -6.46 -6.92
CA THR A 300 21.54 -7.05 -7.60
C THR A 300 22.64 -6.03 -7.90
N VAL A 301 22.50 -5.24 -8.97
CA VAL A 301 23.57 -4.36 -9.48
C VAL A 301 23.66 -3.08 -8.65
N LEU A 302 22.54 -2.42 -8.34
CA LEU A 302 22.56 -1.14 -7.61
C LEU A 302 23.06 -1.28 -6.18
N MET A 303 22.66 -2.33 -5.47
CA MET A 303 23.16 -2.56 -4.12
C MET A 303 24.66 -2.88 -4.11
N GLN A 304 25.16 -3.58 -5.14
CA GLN A 304 26.59 -3.77 -5.33
C GLN A 304 27.32 -2.45 -5.59
N ASP A 305 26.82 -1.61 -6.50
CA ASP A 305 27.37 -0.28 -6.78
C ASP A 305 27.44 0.58 -5.51
N ILE A 306 26.36 0.59 -4.72
CA ILE A 306 26.27 1.33 -3.46
C ILE A 306 27.28 0.78 -2.44
N ASN A 307 27.44 -0.54 -2.34
CA ASN A 307 28.44 -1.14 -1.45
C ASN A 307 29.87 -0.77 -1.86
N ASN A 308 30.20 -0.83 -3.15
CA ASN A 308 31.50 -0.43 -3.69
C ASN A 308 31.80 1.06 -3.41
N LEU A 309 30.78 1.92 -3.52
CA LEU A 309 30.87 3.33 -3.17
C LEU A 309 31.08 3.53 -1.66
N ILE A 310 30.34 2.81 -0.81
CA ILE A 310 30.52 2.86 0.65
C ILE A 310 31.93 2.43 1.06
N GLU A 311 32.49 1.41 0.41
CA GLU A 311 33.88 1.00 0.64
C GLU A 311 34.90 2.08 0.25
N GLY A 312 34.68 2.78 -0.87
CA GLY A 312 35.46 3.95 -1.26
C GLY A 312 35.37 5.07 -0.22
N LEU A 313 34.15 5.39 0.24
CA LEU A 313 33.91 6.41 1.27
C LEU A 313 34.61 6.09 2.60
N ARG A 314 34.67 4.81 3.00
CA ARG A 314 35.35 4.37 4.23
C ARG A 314 36.85 4.65 4.23
N LYS A 315 37.48 4.71 3.05
CA LYS A 315 38.91 5.01 2.91
C LYS A 315 39.24 6.50 3.12
N GLN A 316 38.22 7.36 3.24
CA GLN A 316 38.35 8.81 3.48
C GLN A 316 39.26 9.54 2.48
N ASN A 317 39.41 9.01 1.27
CA ASN A 317 40.17 9.60 0.18
C ASN A 317 39.27 9.82 -1.04
N MET A 318 39.20 11.05 -1.54
CA MET A 318 38.36 11.40 -2.68
C MET A 318 38.75 10.65 -3.97
N ASP A 319 40.04 10.35 -4.17
CA ASP A 319 40.49 9.57 -5.34
C ASP A 319 39.90 8.15 -5.34
N SER A 320 39.80 7.56 -4.14
CA SER A 320 39.16 6.24 -3.99
C SER A 320 37.66 6.30 -4.22
N VAL A 321 36.99 7.41 -3.85
CA VAL A 321 35.57 7.63 -4.12
C VAL A 321 35.33 7.78 -5.62
N TYR A 322 36.12 8.60 -6.32
CA TYR A 322 35.99 8.75 -7.77
C TYR A 322 36.32 7.47 -8.53
N ARG A 323 37.31 6.70 -8.07
CA ARG A 323 37.55 5.37 -8.63
C ARG A 323 36.33 4.45 -8.47
N SER A 324 35.78 4.35 -7.25
CA SER A 324 34.55 3.58 -7.02
C SER A 324 33.42 4.05 -7.93
N LEU A 325 33.19 5.36 -8.06
CA LEU A 325 32.15 5.92 -8.93
C LEU A 325 32.38 5.66 -10.42
N SER A 326 33.63 5.54 -10.87
CA SER A 326 33.91 5.15 -12.26
C SER A 326 33.51 3.71 -12.56
N GLU A 327 33.43 2.86 -11.54
CA GLU A 327 33.12 1.43 -11.61
C GLU A 327 31.62 1.14 -11.32
N THR A 328 30.78 2.15 -11.04
CA THR A 328 29.34 1.98 -10.73
C THR A 328 28.44 2.14 -11.96
N ASN A 329 28.31 1.07 -12.73
CA ASN A 329 27.54 1.08 -13.97
C ASN A 329 26.06 1.47 -13.78
N ALA A 330 25.39 0.91 -12.78
CA ALA A 330 23.95 1.15 -12.58
C ALA A 330 23.69 2.57 -12.05
N LEU A 331 24.53 3.10 -11.16
CA LEU A 331 24.41 4.50 -10.73
C LEU A 331 24.66 5.47 -11.89
N ASN A 332 25.67 5.21 -12.72
CA ASN A 332 26.04 6.09 -13.82
C ASN A 332 25.00 6.09 -14.94
N MET A 333 24.45 4.92 -15.31
CA MET A 333 23.41 4.81 -16.34
C MET A 333 22.07 5.39 -15.89
N LEU A 334 21.80 5.43 -14.58
CA LEU A 334 20.62 6.08 -13.99
C LEU A 334 20.83 7.58 -13.77
N ASN A 335 21.84 8.21 -14.38
CA ASN A 335 22.09 9.64 -14.24
C ASN A 335 22.20 10.11 -12.77
N THR A 336 22.81 9.29 -11.91
CA THR A 336 22.98 9.63 -10.49
C THR A 336 24.07 10.70 -10.36
N LYS A 337 23.66 11.96 -10.24
CA LYS A 337 24.58 13.11 -10.21
C LYS A 337 25.04 13.46 -8.80
N TYR A 338 24.14 13.38 -7.82
CA TYR A 338 24.42 13.81 -6.45
C TYR A 338 24.30 12.64 -5.48
N ILE A 339 25.28 12.55 -4.57
CA ILE A 339 25.31 11.54 -3.51
C ILE A 339 25.33 12.26 -2.17
N VAL A 340 24.26 12.12 -1.41
CA VAL A 340 24.11 12.70 -0.07
C VAL A 340 24.57 11.69 0.96
N ILE A 341 25.68 11.98 1.64
CA ILE A 341 26.22 11.17 2.74
C ILE A 341 26.01 11.80 4.13
N SER A 342 25.66 13.08 4.16
CA SER A 342 25.35 13.86 5.36
C SER A 342 24.36 14.95 4.98
N PRO A 343 23.32 15.22 5.80
CA PRO A 343 22.37 16.31 5.53
C PRO A 343 23.01 17.70 5.67
N GLU A 344 24.05 17.83 6.50
CA GLU A 344 24.66 19.13 6.83
C GLU A 344 25.79 19.54 5.87
N ASN A 345 26.30 18.61 5.07
CA ASN A 345 27.41 18.85 4.14
C ASN A 345 26.93 18.90 2.70
N GLN A 346 27.73 19.49 1.83
CA GLN A 346 27.49 19.40 0.39
C GLN A 346 27.51 17.94 -0.09
N PRO A 347 26.65 17.58 -1.05
CA PRO A 347 26.69 16.24 -1.65
C PRO A 347 27.98 16.03 -2.45
N ILE A 348 28.36 14.78 -2.61
CA ILE A 348 29.41 14.41 -3.56
C ILE A 348 28.81 14.47 -4.97
N ILE A 349 29.51 15.16 -5.88
CA ILE A 349 29.13 15.23 -7.29
C ILE A 349 29.78 14.05 -8.01
N ASN A 350 28.95 13.24 -8.69
CA ASN A 350 29.42 12.17 -9.55
C ASN A 350 29.77 12.73 -10.94
N PRO A 351 31.06 12.73 -11.36
CA PRO A 351 31.45 13.16 -12.69
C PRO A 351 31.21 12.08 -13.76
N PHE A 352 30.92 10.84 -13.37
CA PHE A 352 30.77 9.70 -14.28
C PHE A 352 29.33 9.42 -14.72
N ALA A 353 28.35 10.14 -14.17
CA ALA A 353 26.96 10.10 -14.62
C ALA A 353 26.88 10.33 -16.14
N LEU A 354 26.11 9.48 -16.85
CA LEU A 354 26.06 9.50 -18.31
C LEU A 354 25.11 10.56 -18.88
N GLY A 355 24.38 11.27 -18.03
CA GLY A 355 23.36 12.23 -18.44
C GLY A 355 22.01 11.57 -18.72
N ASN A 356 21.07 12.36 -19.24
CA ASN A 356 19.70 11.93 -19.52
C ASN A 356 19.59 10.97 -20.70
N ALA A 357 20.56 11.02 -21.62
CA ALA A 357 20.71 10.09 -22.73
C ALA A 357 22.13 10.18 -23.28
N TRP A 358 22.60 9.10 -23.90
CA TRP A 358 23.90 9.02 -24.56
C TRP A 358 23.84 8.05 -25.75
N PHE A 359 24.77 8.19 -26.69
CA PHE A 359 24.94 7.22 -27.77
C PHE A 359 25.98 6.16 -27.39
N VAL A 360 25.83 4.95 -27.92
CA VAL A 360 26.75 3.82 -27.70
C VAL A 360 27.31 3.30 -29.02
N ASN A 361 28.53 2.74 -28.96
CA ASN A 361 29.24 2.12 -30.08
C ASN A 361 28.70 0.73 -30.43
N GLU A 362 28.26 -0.03 -29.43
CA GLU A 362 27.90 -1.43 -29.63
C GLU A 362 26.76 -1.86 -28.72
N ILE A 363 25.99 -2.83 -29.21
CA ILE A 363 24.90 -3.48 -28.51
C ILE A 363 25.29 -4.94 -28.25
N GLU A 364 25.46 -5.27 -26.98
CA GLU A 364 25.69 -6.63 -26.52
C GLU A 364 24.35 -7.35 -26.34
N THR A 365 24.10 -8.39 -27.14
CA THR A 365 22.87 -9.15 -27.05
C THR A 365 22.94 -10.14 -25.89
N VAL A 366 21.92 -10.15 -25.03
CA VAL A 366 21.82 -11.02 -23.85
C VAL A 366 20.64 -11.99 -23.98
N GLU A 367 20.81 -13.22 -23.49
CA GLU A 367 19.85 -14.30 -23.69
C GLU A 367 18.62 -14.15 -22.78
N ASP A 368 18.83 -13.74 -21.53
CA ASP A 368 17.75 -13.60 -20.55
C ASP A 368 18.01 -12.51 -19.50
N ALA A 369 17.08 -12.37 -18.56
CA ALA A 369 17.14 -11.37 -17.50
C ALA A 369 18.30 -11.55 -16.51
N GLY A 370 18.74 -12.78 -16.26
CA GLY A 370 19.87 -13.07 -15.38
C GLY A 370 21.20 -12.75 -16.06
N ASP A 371 21.32 -13.11 -17.33
CA ASP A 371 22.45 -12.78 -18.20
C ASP A 371 22.63 -11.26 -18.31
N ASP A 372 21.56 -10.51 -18.60
CA ASP A 372 21.54 -9.04 -18.65
C ASP A 372 22.12 -8.40 -17.38
N VAL A 373 21.67 -8.84 -16.20
CA VAL A 373 22.15 -8.36 -14.90
C VAL A 373 23.63 -8.71 -14.67
N ALA A 374 24.08 -9.88 -15.12
CA ALA A 374 25.48 -10.29 -14.99
C ALA A 374 26.41 -9.47 -15.90
N THR A 375 26.00 -9.24 -17.14
CA THR A 375 26.73 -8.44 -18.14
C THR A 375 26.81 -6.98 -17.71
N LEU A 376 25.70 -6.40 -17.21
CA LEU A 376 25.65 -5.02 -16.72
C LEU A 376 26.68 -4.68 -15.64
N ARG A 377 27.12 -5.67 -14.85
CA ARG A 377 28.14 -5.47 -13.80
C ARG A 377 29.53 -5.18 -14.36
N ASN A 378 29.81 -5.61 -15.59
CA ASN A 378 31.16 -5.61 -16.15
C ASN A 378 31.28 -4.84 -17.48
N ILE A 379 30.15 -4.51 -18.11
CA ILE A 379 30.12 -3.78 -19.38
C ILE A 379 30.65 -2.34 -19.25
N HIS A 380 31.28 -1.82 -20.31
CA HIS A 380 31.62 -0.40 -20.40
C HIS A 380 30.39 0.41 -20.82
N ILE A 381 29.55 0.74 -19.83
CA ILE A 381 28.20 1.29 -20.04
C ILE A 381 28.13 2.62 -20.82
N ARG A 382 29.25 3.34 -20.90
CA ARG A 382 29.38 4.59 -21.69
C ARG A 382 29.42 4.32 -23.19
N THR A 383 30.03 3.22 -23.61
CA THR A 383 30.26 2.89 -25.02
C THR A 383 29.44 1.71 -25.49
N SER A 384 28.84 0.96 -24.58
CA SER A 384 28.15 -0.30 -24.91
C SER A 384 26.86 -0.40 -24.09
N CYS A 385 25.84 -1.08 -24.62
CA CYS A 385 24.62 -1.38 -23.87
C CYS A 385 24.17 -2.83 -24.07
N THR A 386 23.42 -3.38 -23.13
CA THR A 386 22.82 -4.71 -23.27
C THR A 386 21.45 -4.62 -23.95
N MET A 387 21.11 -5.60 -24.78
CA MET A 387 19.78 -5.74 -25.37
C MET A 387 19.29 -7.18 -25.29
N ASP A 388 18.06 -7.37 -24.82
CA ASP A 388 17.41 -8.68 -24.79
C ASP A 388 17.26 -9.23 -26.22
N LYS A 389 17.68 -10.47 -26.45
CA LYS A 389 17.67 -11.16 -27.75
C LYS A 389 16.34 -11.11 -28.49
N ARG A 390 15.23 -10.96 -27.78
CA ARG A 390 13.90 -10.81 -28.40
C ARG A 390 13.78 -9.57 -29.29
N TYR A 391 14.56 -8.52 -29.00
CA TYR A 391 14.59 -7.28 -29.79
C TYR A 391 15.67 -7.28 -30.88
N ALA A 392 16.56 -8.30 -30.91
CA ALA A 392 17.68 -8.31 -31.84
C ALA A 392 17.25 -8.34 -33.32
N GLY A 393 16.06 -8.90 -33.62
CA GLY A 393 15.48 -8.88 -34.96
C GLY A 393 14.81 -7.55 -35.36
N GLU A 394 14.70 -6.60 -34.43
CA GLU A 394 14.06 -5.29 -34.66
C GLU A 394 15.10 -4.20 -35.02
N ILE A 395 16.39 -4.53 -34.96
CA ILE A 395 17.50 -3.64 -35.35
C ILE A 395 18.28 -4.22 -36.52
N ALA A 396 18.77 -3.36 -37.41
CA ALA A 396 19.51 -3.78 -38.60
C ALA A 396 20.98 -4.12 -38.32
N GLN A 397 21.57 -3.52 -37.28
CA GLN A 397 22.97 -3.66 -36.90
C GLN A 397 23.15 -3.51 -35.40
N THR A 398 24.25 -4.05 -34.87
CA THR A 398 24.64 -3.97 -33.45
C THR A 398 25.87 -3.10 -33.21
N ALA A 399 26.56 -2.67 -34.26
CA ALA A 399 27.69 -1.75 -34.19
C ALA A 399 27.28 -0.38 -34.78
N TYR A 400 27.54 0.67 -34.02
CA TYR A 400 27.20 2.06 -34.30
C TYR A 400 28.42 2.95 -33.99
N PRO A 401 29.45 2.98 -34.85
CA PRO A 401 30.65 3.77 -34.58
C PRO A 401 30.32 5.23 -34.30
N LEU A 402 30.72 5.74 -33.13
CA LEU A 402 30.48 7.12 -32.76
C LEU A 402 31.39 8.07 -33.54
N ASP A 403 30.78 9.11 -34.13
CA ASP A 403 31.49 10.29 -34.61
C ASP A 403 31.52 11.39 -33.52
N THR A 404 32.61 12.16 -33.50
CA THR A 404 32.84 13.31 -32.64
C THR A 404 31.79 14.42 -32.77
N SER A 405 31.02 14.44 -33.87
CA SER A 405 29.94 15.41 -34.10
C SER A 405 28.60 15.02 -33.47
N THR A 406 28.48 13.79 -32.94
CA THR A 406 27.23 13.28 -32.37
C THR A 406 26.90 13.92 -31.02
N SER A 407 25.65 14.35 -30.84
CA SER A 407 25.19 14.90 -29.57
C SER A 407 23.71 14.60 -29.33
N ILE A 408 23.37 14.40 -28.06
CA ILE A 408 22.01 14.21 -27.58
C ILE A 408 21.82 14.95 -26.27
N ALA A 409 20.75 15.73 -26.15
CA ALA A 409 20.45 16.51 -24.96
C ALA A 409 18.96 16.51 -24.64
N LEU A 410 18.62 16.46 -23.35
CA LEU A 410 17.25 16.64 -22.87
C LEU A 410 16.93 18.14 -22.86
N LEU A 411 15.91 18.54 -23.64
CA LEU A 411 15.45 19.93 -23.72
C LEU A 411 14.36 20.23 -22.68
N SER A 412 13.50 19.25 -22.39
CA SER A 412 12.36 19.43 -21.50
C SER A 412 12.01 18.13 -20.78
N TYR A 413 11.71 18.25 -19.49
CA TYR A 413 11.27 17.15 -18.64
C TYR A 413 9.89 17.43 -18.03
N GLN A 414 8.99 16.47 -18.20
CA GLN A 414 7.76 16.32 -17.43
C GLN A 414 7.56 14.82 -17.13
N PRO A 415 6.92 14.45 -16.00
CA PRO A 415 6.73 13.05 -15.64
C PRO A 415 6.04 12.18 -16.72
N ASN A 416 5.27 12.80 -17.62
CA ASN A 416 4.56 12.14 -18.71
C ASN A 416 5.04 12.56 -20.11
N ARG A 417 6.07 13.42 -20.23
CA ARG A 417 6.60 13.88 -21.52
C ARG A 417 8.07 14.28 -21.41
N LEU A 418 8.93 13.70 -22.23
CA LEU A 418 10.33 14.09 -22.34
C LEU A 418 10.63 14.49 -23.79
N VAL A 419 11.40 15.56 -23.97
CA VAL A 419 11.79 16.07 -25.28
C VAL A 419 13.31 16.16 -25.34
N TYR A 420 13.90 15.48 -26.31
CA TYR A 420 15.33 15.46 -26.57
C TYR A 420 15.62 16.05 -27.95
N SER A 421 16.78 16.66 -28.10
CA SER A 421 17.34 17.04 -29.39
C SER A 421 18.58 16.22 -29.67
N THR A 422 18.70 15.76 -30.91
CA THR A 422 19.86 15.00 -31.39
C THR A 422 20.46 15.65 -32.62
N ARG A 423 21.77 15.48 -32.77
CA ARG A 423 22.51 15.74 -34.01
C ARG A 423 23.44 14.56 -34.25
N THR A 424 23.32 13.89 -35.38
CA THR A 424 24.20 12.78 -35.78
C THR A 424 24.50 12.82 -37.28
N SER A 425 25.68 12.37 -37.69
CA SER A 425 26.08 12.27 -39.10
C SER A 425 25.66 10.94 -39.74
N GLU A 426 25.50 9.91 -38.92
CA GLU A 426 25.06 8.56 -39.28
C GLU A 426 23.95 8.09 -38.35
N ASP A 427 23.34 6.95 -38.65
CA ASP A 427 22.43 6.27 -37.75
C ASP A 427 23.18 5.85 -36.49
N GLN A 428 22.64 6.19 -35.32
CA GLN A 428 23.27 5.95 -34.02
C GLN A 428 22.29 5.27 -33.07
N PHE A 429 22.79 4.49 -32.12
CA PHE A 429 21.95 3.90 -31.09
C PHE A 429 21.98 4.73 -29.81
N ALA A 430 20.85 5.33 -29.45
CA ALA A 430 20.70 6.12 -28.24
C ALA A 430 20.16 5.26 -27.09
N VAL A 431 20.76 5.43 -25.92
CA VAL A 431 20.24 4.94 -24.63
C VAL A 431 19.71 6.14 -23.86
N PHE A 432 18.49 6.03 -23.34
CA PHE A 432 17.86 7.04 -22.49
C PHE A 432 17.87 6.55 -21.06
N SER A 433 18.29 7.41 -20.14
CA SER A 433 18.28 7.15 -18.70
C SER A 433 16.86 7.17 -18.14
N GLU A 434 15.91 6.46 -18.74
CA GLU A 434 14.50 6.44 -18.38
C GLU A 434 13.98 5.00 -18.35
N ILE A 435 13.14 4.69 -17.36
CA ILE A 435 12.68 3.31 -17.14
C ILE A 435 11.74 2.89 -18.28
N TYR A 436 12.04 1.76 -18.90
CA TYR A 436 11.25 1.13 -19.95
C TYR A 436 9.95 0.57 -19.39
N TYR A 437 8.83 0.91 -20.03
CA TYR A 437 7.52 0.36 -19.71
C TYR A 437 6.62 0.31 -20.95
N GLU A 438 6.45 -0.91 -21.49
CA GLU A 438 5.75 -1.20 -22.75
C GLU A 438 4.30 -0.69 -22.81
N LYS A 439 3.62 -0.55 -21.65
CA LYS A 439 2.15 -0.31 -21.60
C LYS A 439 1.76 1.16 -21.53
N GLY A 440 2.66 2.09 -21.80
CA GLY A 440 2.30 3.51 -21.75
C GLY A 440 3.23 4.48 -22.45
N TRP A 441 4.54 4.21 -22.52
CA TRP A 441 5.45 5.11 -23.23
C TRP A 441 5.41 4.89 -24.73
N GLN A 442 5.38 5.99 -25.47
CA GLN A 442 5.46 6.03 -26.93
C GLN A 442 6.57 7.00 -27.31
N ALA A 443 7.34 6.66 -28.34
CA ALA A 443 8.42 7.50 -28.86
C ALA A 443 8.03 8.06 -30.23
N TYR A 444 8.48 9.28 -30.49
CA TYR A 444 8.30 9.97 -31.76
C TYR A 444 9.62 10.61 -32.18
N VAL A 445 9.97 10.54 -33.45
CA VAL A 445 11.09 11.27 -34.07
C VAL A 445 10.47 12.22 -35.08
N ASP A 446 10.63 13.53 -34.88
CA ASP A 446 10.02 14.59 -35.70
C ASP A 446 8.50 14.45 -35.89
N GLY A 447 7.82 13.92 -34.87
CA GLY A 447 6.38 13.68 -34.87
C GLY A 447 5.94 12.34 -35.48
N GLU A 448 6.84 11.59 -36.11
CA GLU A 448 6.56 10.24 -36.59
C GLU A 448 6.78 9.23 -35.48
N LYS A 449 5.82 8.32 -35.30
CA LYS A 449 5.88 7.32 -34.24
C LYS A 449 6.94 6.26 -34.58
N VAL A 450 7.83 6.02 -33.64
CA VAL A 450 8.89 5.00 -33.76
C VAL A 450 8.89 4.07 -32.55
N ASP A 451 9.43 2.87 -32.76
CA ASP A 451 9.59 1.89 -31.70
C ASP A 451 10.85 2.17 -30.86
N HIS A 452 10.83 1.69 -29.63
CA HIS A 452 11.95 1.76 -28.70
C HIS A 452 11.98 0.49 -27.87
N PHE A 453 13.17 0.11 -27.43
CA PHE A 453 13.44 -1.20 -26.87
C PHE A 453 13.89 -1.08 -25.43
N ARG A 454 13.86 -2.22 -24.72
CA ARG A 454 14.47 -2.32 -23.40
C ARG A 454 15.95 -2.64 -23.55
N VAL A 455 16.78 -1.79 -22.98
CA VAL A 455 18.24 -1.96 -22.92
C VAL A 455 18.73 -1.79 -21.50
N ASN A 456 19.93 -2.26 -21.19
CA ASN A 456 20.53 -2.13 -19.86
C ASN A 456 19.56 -2.56 -18.74
N TYR A 457 18.89 -3.69 -18.96
CA TYR A 457 17.87 -4.30 -18.10
C TYR A 457 16.58 -3.52 -17.85
N VAL A 458 16.65 -2.20 -17.67
CA VAL A 458 15.52 -1.34 -17.28
C VAL A 458 15.39 -0.07 -18.12
N LEU A 459 16.37 0.30 -18.95
CA LEU A 459 16.39 1.57 -19.68
C LEU A 459 15.72 1.44 -21.05
N ARG A 460 15.47 2.60 -21.69
CA ARG A 460 14.98 2.69 -23.06
C ARG A 460 16.15 2.86 -24.02
N GLY A 461 16.07 2.22 -25.18
CA GLY A 461 17.00 2.44 -26.28
C GLY A 461 16.27 2.55 -27.61
N MET A 462 16.84 3.28 -28.57
CA MET A 462 16.30 3.36 -29.92
C MET A 462 17.39 3.69 -30.94
N VAL A 463 17.15 3.33 -32.20
CA VAL A 463 17.95 3.82 -33.32
C VAL A 463 17.49 5.24 -33.64
N VAL A 464 18.45 6.15 -33.74
CA VAL A 464 18.25 7.55 -34.13
C VAL A 464 18.86 7.72 -35.51
N PRO A 465 18.07 8.14 -36.52
CA PRO A 465 18.57 8.32 -37.87
C PRO A 465 19.56 9.47 -37.98
N ALA A 466 20.38 9.45 -39.04
CA ALA A 466 21.28 10.54 -39.38
C ALA A 466 20.54 11.88 -39.59
N GLY A 467 20.99 12.94 -38.91
CA GLY A 467 20.43 14.29 -39.04
C GLY A 467 20.28 15.02 -37.71
N GLU A 468 19.55 16.13 -37.76
CA GLU A 468 19.06 16.82 -36.56
C GLU A 468 17.60 16.45 -36.34
N HIS A 469 17.29 15.91 -35.16
CA HIS A 469 15.96 15.40 -34.86
C HIS A 469 15.48 15.84 -33.48
N GLU A 470 14.16 15.99 -33.33
CA GLU A 470 13.48 16.07 -32.05
C GLU A 470 12.91 14.70 -31.68
N ILE A 471 13.33 14.15 -30.54
CA ILE A 471 12.81 12.91 -30.00
C ILE A 471 11.86 13.21 -28.84
N VAL A 472 10.61 12.75 -28.95
CA VAL A 472 9.59 12.96 -27.92
C VAL A 472 9.14 11.62 -27.35
N PHE A 473 9.33 11.43 -26.05
CA PHE A 473 8.66 10.36 -25.31
C PHE A 473 7.40 10.90 -24.65
N GLN A 474 6.27 10.22 -24.82
CA GLN A 474 5.00 10.58 -24.19
C GLN A 474 4.37 9.37 -23.49
N PHE A 475 3.93 9.56 -22.24
CA PHE A 475 3.22 8.54 -21.48
C PHE A 475 1.71 8.66 -21.70
N HIS A 476 1.16 7.75 -22.51
CA HIS A 476 -0.26 7.73 -22.88
C HIS A 476 -0.87 6.31 -22.75
N PRO A 477 -1.01 5.76 -21.53
CA PRO A 477 -1.51 4.41 -21.31
C PRO A 477 -2.99 4.27 -21.65
N ARG A 478 -3.32 3.43 -22.63
CA ARG A 478 -4.71 3.21 -23.11
C ARG A 478 -5.67 2.78 -21.99
N SER A 479 -5.20 1.96 -21.06
CA SER A 479 -5.99 1.43 -19.94
C SER A 479 -6.46 2.52 -18.98
N TYR A 480 -5.61 3.52 -18.69
CA TYR A 480 -5.95 4.64 -17.81
C TYR A 480 -7.10 5.47 -18.40
N TYR A 481 -6.95 5.90 -19.66
CA TYR A 481 -7.97 6.75 -20.30
C TYR A 481 -9.28 6.02 -20.54
N ALA A 482 -9.24 4.73 -20.90
CA ALA A 482 -10.43 3.91 -20.99
C ALA A 482 -11.12 3.74 -19.62
N GLY A 483 -10.34 3.39 -18.58
CA GLY A 483 -10.84 3.20 -17.22
C GLY A 483 -11.41 4.49 -16.61
N SER A 484 -10.78 5.63 -16.85
CA SER A 484 -11.25 6.94 -16.40
C SER A 484 -12.63 7.28 -17.01
N ARG A 485 -12.81 7.07 -18.31
CA ARG A 485 -14.12 7.28 -18.98
C ARG A 485 -15.20 6.36 -18.43
N ILE A 486 -14.87 5.08 -18.24
CA ILE A 486 -15.81 4.09 -17.67
C ILE A 486 -16.18 4.49 -16.24
N SER A 487 -15.20 4.82 -15.40
CA SER A 487 -15.41 5.23 -14.01
C SER A 487 -16.28 6.49 -13.90
N MET A 488 -16.02 7.50 -14.74
CA MET A 488 -16.82 8.72 -14.81
C MET A 488 -18.27 8.40 -15.19
N THR A 489 -18.47 7.60 -16.23
CA THR A 489 -19.81 7.22 -16.72
C THR A 489 -20.58 6.44 -15.64
N SER A 490 -19.94 5.46 -15.00
CA SER A 490 -20.55 4.68 -13.92
C SER A 490 -20.90 5.54 -12.70
N SER A 491 -20.06 6.53 -12.37
CA SER A 491 -20.32 7.46 -11.26
C SER A 491 -21.53 8.36 -11.54
N ILE A 492 -21.64 8.87 -12.77
CA ILE A 492 -22.80 9.65 -13.21
C ILE A 492 -24.06 8.79 -13.16
N LEU A 493 -24.02 7.56 -13.68
CA LEU A 493 -25.16 6.64 -13.64
C LEU A 493 -25.59 6.30 -12.20
N LEU A 494 -24.65 6.08 -11.29
CA LEU A 494 -24.96 5.82 -9.88
C LEU A 494 -25.65 7.03 -9.23
N LEU A 495 -25.16 8.24 -9.48
CA LEU A 495 -25.80 9.47 -8.98
C LEU A 495 -27.21 9.63 -9.53
N LEU A 496 -27.42 9.39 -10.83
CA LEU A 496 -28.74 9.44 -11.45
C LEU A 496 -29.69 8.39 -10.85
N LEU A 497 -29.22 7.18 -10.56
CA LEU A 497 -30.01 6.13 -9.91
C LEU A 497 -30.39 6.50 -8.47
N LEU A 498 -29.47 7.07 -7.70
CA LEU A 498 -29.74 7.54 -6.34
C LEU A 498 -30.75 8.69 -6.34
N LEU A 499 -30.57 9.67 -7.21
CA LEU A 499 -31.53 10.77 -7.39
C LEU A 499 -32.90 10.26 -7.83
N GLY A 500 -32.92 9.29 -8.76
CA GLY A 500 -34.14 8.62 -9.20
C GLY A 500 -34.85 7.89 -8.06
N ALA A 501 -34.11 7.17 -7.20
CA ALA A 501 -34.67 6.48 -6.04
C ALA A 501 -35.24 7.45 -4.99
N VAL A 502 -34.52 8.55 -4.71
CA VAL A 502 -35.00 9.61 -3.82
C VAL A 502 -36.26 10.27 -4.38
N TYR A 503 -36.26 10.61 -5.67
CA TYR A 503 -37.42 11.19 -6.35
C TYR A 503 -38.63 10.25 -6.34
N TYR A 504 -38.41 8.97 -6.62
CA TYR A 504 -39.45 7.94 -6.58
C TYR A 504 -40.07 7.79 -5.19
N GLU A 505 -39.24 7.71 -4.14
CA GLU A 505 -39.71 7.59 -2.76
C GLU A 505 -40.44 8.86 -2.28
N TRP A 506 -39.98 10.03 -2.73
CA TRP A 506 -40.65 11.30 -2.46
C TRP A 506 -42.04 11.36 -3.10
N ARG A 507 -42.15 10.96 -4.38
CA ARG A 507 -43.43 10.83 -5.10
C ARG A 507 -44.38 9.85 -4.42
N LYS A 508 -43.89 8.67 -4.03
CA LYS A 508 -44.70 7.66 -3.34
C LYS A 508 -45.29 8.18 -2.02
N LYS A 509 -44.52 8.95 -1.24
CA LYS A 509 -45.01 9.60 -0.02
C LYS A 509 -46.06 10.68 -0.28
N GLU A 510 -46.03 11.34 -1.44
CA GLU A 510 -47.09 12.29 -1.83
C GLU A 510 -48.39 11.56 -2.21
N GLU A 511 -48.30 10.43 -2.90
CA GLU A 511 -49.45 9.61 -3.28
C GLU A 511 -50.11 8.90 -2.07
N GLU A 512 -49.34 8.56 -1.04
CA GLU A 512 -49.87 7.96 0.21
C GLU A 512 -50.48 8.97 1.20
N LYS A 513 -50.47 10.29 0.92
CA LYS A 513 -51.26 11.25 1.72
C LYS A 513 -52.75 11.07 1.40
N PRO A 514 -53.60 10.68 2.36
CA PRO A 514 -55.03 10.56 2.08
C PRO A 514 -55.58 11.92 1.68
N LEU A 515 -56.32 11.95 0.57
CA LEU A 515 -57.21 13.07 0.23
C LEU A 515 -58.10 13.30 1.45
N ILE A 516 -57.87 14.40 2.15
CA ILE A 516 -58.80 14.91 3.15
C ILE A 516 -60.05 15.26 2.35
N THR A 517 -61.02 14.35 2.31
CA THR A 517 -62.39 14.65 1.93
C THR A 517 -62.94 15.59 2.99
N VAL A 518 -63.01 16.87 2.60
CA VAL A 518 -63.61 17.98 3.36
C VAL A 518 -65.10 17.75 3.55
#